data_AF-A0A923V3Z3-F1
#
_entry.id   AF-A0A923V3Z3-F1
#
_cell.length_a   1.000
_cell.length_b   1.000
_cell.length_c   1.000
_cell.angle_alpha   90.00
_cell.angle_beta   90.00
_cell.angle_gamma   90.00
#
_symmetry.space_group_name_H-M   'P 1'
#
loop_
_entity.id
_entity.type
_entity.pdbx_description
1 polymer ?
#
loop_
_entity_poly.entity_id
_entity_poly.type
_entity_poly.pdbx_seq_one_letter_code
_entity_poly.pdbx_strand_id
1 'polypeptide(L)'
;IISSNDGSFGYNQTRDWNNNVDDINVILFQYDAAFPFVEYLKSTNDPRINFMVRKNDFGIDYKNYLVVQQKGDAGTQAALLQSENQVRYWGKHTFPASANSAYGSTGLDRFKTFTITGGTQTLGFLSAIQSRLFMKNGGFGGFDARSSKDLMHDDESFVDGSTIKYRTPYLTYPETCFMMAEIAQKGGNGLGKSASQWFYAGVQASFDEYKTAAINANVPNAANIAIGNFATSLPFLGLPSIYSQAWVNYLRQPEESWAMWKRTGYPQFTDVRPGNNGLIGTSSVAYLESVYDGSQNLLAPRRSALTLSTGSNLNSANYSAATQAMIGKDPAYGISAQDTKGRIWWDQK
;
A
#
# COMPACT_ATOMS: atom_id res chain seq x y z
N ILE A 1 -18.24 -21.00 -6.37
CA ILE A 1 -17.34 -19.84 -6.63
C ILE A 1 -18.02 -18.62 -6.05
N ILE A 2 -17.32 -17.75 -5.32
CA ILE A 2 -17.90 -16.50 -4.79
C ILE A 2 -18.43 -15.69 -5.98
N SER A 3 -19.68 -15.25 -5.95
CA SER A 3 -20.37 -14.64 -7.10
C SER A 3 -20.62 -13.13 -6.97
N SER A 4 -20.38 -12.55 -5.79
CA SER A 4 -20.55 -11.13 -5.48
C SER A 4 -19.77 -10.74 -4.22
N ASN A 5 -19.59 -9.43 -3.99
CA ASN A 5 -18.94 -8.91 -2.78
C ASN A 5 -19.63 -9.38 -1.48
N ASP A 6 -20.95 -9.57 -1.48
CA ASP A 6 -21.69 -10.08 -0.33
C ASP A 6 -21.30 -11.53 0.03
N GLY A 7 -20.85 -12.30 -0.97
CA GLY A 7 -20.34 -13.65 -0.79
C GLY A 7 -18.88 -13.71 -0.33
N SER A 8 -18.18 -12.57 -0.21
CA SER A 8 -16.79 -12.54 0.29
C SER A 8 -16.71 -13.10 1.70
N PHE A 9 -15.74 -13.97 1.96
CA PHE A 9 -15.49 -14.55 3.28
C PHE A 9 -14.52 -13.69 4.09
N GLY A 10 -14.85 -13.45 5.34
CA GLY A 10 -14.03 -12.68 6.26
C GLY A 10 -14.63 -12.61 7.66
N TYR A 11 -13.86 -12.04 8.58
CA TYR A 11 -14.28 -11.87 9.96
C TYR A 11 -14.62 -10.40 10.23
N ASN A 12 -15.84 -10.14 10.69
CA ASN A 12 -16.23 -8.83 11.20
C ASN A 12 -15.79 -8.73 12.66
N GLN A 13 -14.99 -7.71 12.98
CA GLN A 13 -14.55 -7.45 14.34
C GLN A 13 -15.74 -6.98 15.18
N THR A 14 -16.25 -7.85 16.06
CA THR A 14 -17.44 -7.57 16.91
C THR A 14 -17.08 -6.88 18.22
N ARG A 15 -15.80 -6.78 18.57
CA ARG A 15 -15.33 -6.18 19.82
C ARG A 15 -15.23 -4.66 19.70
N ASP A 16 -16.21 -3.98 20.29
CA ASP A 16 -16.30 -2.51 20.32
C ASP A 16 -15.66 -1.87 21.56
N TRP A 17 -15.21 -2.66 22.54
CA TRP A 17 -14.87 -2.17 23.89
C TRP A 17 -13.49 -1.55 24.03
N ASN A 18 -12.64 -1.56 23.00
CA ASN A 18 -11.39 -0.82 23.01
C ASN A 18 -11.29 0.11 21.79
N ASN A 19 -11.59 1.38 22.02
CA ASN A 19 -11.36 2.48 21.07
C ASN A 19 -9.94 3.05 21.19
N ASN A 20 -9.09 2.44 22.02
CA ASN A 20 -7.71 2.86 22.14
C ASN A 20 -6.95 2.61 20.83
N VAL A 21 -6.26 3.65 20.37
CA VAL A 21 -5.39 3.66 19.20
C VAL A 21 -3.92 3.89 19.56
N ASP A 22 -3.58 3.98 20.85
CA ASP A 22 -2.20 4.13 21.31
C ASP A 22 -1.32 2.97 20.84
N ASP A 23 -0.03 3.27 20.67
CA ASP A 23 1.03 2.41 20.12
C ASP A 23 0.84 2.05 18.63
N ILE A 24 -0.39 1.73 18.20
CA ILE A 24 -0.73 1.41 16.82
C ILE A 24 -0.94 2.67 15.96
N ASN A 25 -1.18 3.84 16.58
CA ASN A 25 -1.22 5.15 15.91
C ASN A 25 0.08 5.50 15.18
N VAL A 26 1.16 4.77 15.44
CA VAL A 26 2.43 4.88 14.71
C VAL A 26 2.28 4.77 13.18
N ILE A 27 1.31 3.98 12.69
CA ILE A 27 1.02 3.88 11.25
C ILE A 27 0.62 5.23 10.62
N LEU A 28 0.03 6.13 11.42
CA LEU A 28 -0.36 7.46 10.96
C LEU A 28 0.85 8.35 10.71
N PHE A 29 1.86 8.32 11.58
CA PHE A 29 2.92 9.34 11.62
C PHE A 29 4.34 8.84 11.31
N GLN A 30 4.59 7.52 11.22
CA GLN A 30 5.89 6.96 10.83
C GLN A 30 5.91 6.30 9.46
N TYR A 31 4.75 5.96 8.89
CA TYR A 31 4.66 5.20 7.64
C TYR A 31 4.12 6.07 6.52
N ASP A 32 4.81 6.05 5.38
CA ASP A 32 4.42 6.73 4.14
C ASP A 32 3.79 5.72 3.16
N ALA A 33 2.97 6.22 2.25
CA ALA A 33 2.58 5.45 1.08
C ALA A 33 3.82 5.24 0.20
N ALA A 34 4.02 4.03 -0.31
CA ALA A 34 5.14 3.73 -1.20
C ALA A 34 4.99 4.50 -2.52
N PHE A 35 6.07 5.16 -2.96
CA PHE A 35 6.15 5.84 -4.26
C PHE A 35 5.62 5.00 -5.43
N PRO A 36 6.04 3.73 -5.63
CA PRO A 36 5.51 2.89 -6.72
C PRO A 36 3.99 2.70 -6.69
N PHE A 37 3.40 2.60 -5.50
CA PHE A 37 1.96 2.43 -5.34
C PHE A 37 1.21 3.71 -5.70
N VAL A 38 1.65 4.85 -5.18
CA VAL A 38 1.02 6.14 -5.45
C VAL A 38 1.11 6.50 -6.94
N GLU A 39 2.28 6.34 -7.56
CA GLU A 39 2.45 6.66 -8.98
C GLU A 39 1.71 5.68 -9.90
N TYR A 40 1.55 4.41 -9.52
CA TYR A 40 0.73 3.47 -10.29
C TYR A 40 -0.75 3.87 -10.31
N LEU A 41 -1.30 4.24 -9.15
CA LEU A 41 -2.69 4.69 -9.05
C LEU A 41 -2.89 5.99 -9.83
N LYS A 42 -1.93 6.92 -9.79
CA LYS A 42 -1.97 8.16 -10.56
C LYS A 42 -1.88 7.91 -12.07
N SER A 43 -0.93 7.09 -12.54
CA SER A 43 -0.72 6.85 -13.98
C SER A 43 -1.90 6.16 -14.64
N THR A 44 -2.65 5.37 -13.87
CA THR A 44 -3.85 4.67 -14.35
C THR A 44 -5.15 5.43 -14.09
N ASN A 45 -5.09 6.60 -13.43
CA ASN A 45 -6.26 7.34 -12.94
C ASN A 45 -7.19 6.47 -12.07
N ASP A 46 -6.61 5.64 -11.21
CA ASP A 46 -7.35 4.72 -10.36
C ASP A 46 -8.09 5.48 -9.24
N PRO A 47 -9.43 5.45 -9.21
CA PRO A 47 -10.21 6.22 -8.25
C PRO A 47 -10.05 5.70 -6.82
N ARG A 48 -9.51 4.49 -6.62
CA ARG A 48 -9.22 3.93 -5.29
C ARG A 48 -8.11 4.69 -4.56
N ILE A 49 -7.32 5.54 -5.24
CA ILE A 49 -6.35 6.41 -4.56
C ILE A 49 -7.00 7.27 -3.46
N ASN A 50 -8.26 7.68 -3.66
CA ASN A 50 -9.05 8.45 -2.69
C ASN A 50 -9.39 7.65 -1.42
N PHE A 51 -9.39 6.33 -1.51
CA PHE A 51 -9.64 5.43 -0.37
C PHE A 51 -8.36 4.92 0.26
N MET A 52 -7.31 4.77 -0.54
CA MET A 52 -6.10 4.02 -0.17
C MET A 52 -4.96 4.91 0.30
N VAL A 53 -4.94 6.17 -0.10
CA VAL A 53 -3.87 7.12 0.25
C VAL A 53 -4.50 8.33 0.93
N ARG A 54 -3.92 8.78 2.05
CA ARG A 54 -4.33 10.04 2.67
C ARG A 54 -3.66 11.19 1.90
N LYS A 55 -4.42 12.21 1.53
CA LYS A 55 -3.83 13.42 0.95
C LYS A 55 -2.78 13.99 1.90
N ASN A 56 -1.74 14.58 1.35
CA ASN A 56 -0.79 15.34 2.15
C ASN A 56 -1.42 16.65 2.65
N ASP A 57 -0.70 17.35 3.51
CA ASP A 57 -1.15 18.57 4.18
C ASP A 57 -1.12 19.81 3.27
N PHE A 58 -0.76 19.66 1.98
CA PHE A 58 -0.58 20.78 1.06
C PHE A 58 -1.89 21.16 0.35
N GLY A 59 -2.93 21.45 1.13
CA GLY A 59 -4.24 21.80 0.59
C GLY A 59 -5.08 22.68 1.50
N ILE A 60 -6.01 23.41 0.88
CA ILE A 60 -6.93 24.34 1.58
C ILE A 60 -7.95 23.62 2.47
N ASP A 61 -8.05 22.30 2.33
CA ASP A 61 -8.74 21.38 3.24
C ASP A 61 -7.98 21.17 4.56
N TYR A 62 -6.90 21.93 4.83
CA TYR A 62 -6.19 21.86 6.09
C TYR A 62 -5.84 23.26 6.64
N LYS A 63 -6.39 23.58 7.81
CA LYS A 63 -6.14 24.84 8.54
C LYS A 63 -4.66 25.24 8.66
N ASN A 64 -3.74 24.31 8.91
CA ASN A 64 -2.33 24.65 9.08
C ASN A 64 -1.66 25.02 7.74
N TYR A 65 -2.15 24.50 6.61
CA TYR A 65 -1.72 24.96 5.29
C TYR A 65 -2.18 26.39 5.01
N LEU A 66 -3.42 26.72 5.39
CA LEU A 66 -3.93 28.10 5.29
C LEU A 66 -3.09 29.07 6.14
N VAL A 67 -2.61 28.62 7.31
CA VAL A 67 -1.66 29.41 8.12
C VAL A 67 -0.35 29.65 7.37
N VAL A 68 0.23 28.64 6.73
CA VAL A 68 1.45 28.80 5.90
C VAL A 68 1.18 29.77 4.74
N GLN A 69 0.06 29.66 4.04
CA GLN A 69 -0.30 30.57 2.96
C GLN A 69 -0.48 32.02 3.44
N GLN A 70 -1.12 32.24 4.58
CA GLN A 70 -1.46 33.60 5.03
C GLN A 70 -0.31 34.30 5.78
N LYS A 71 0.48 33.53 6.53
CA LYS A 71 1.51 34.07 7.42
C LYS A 71 2.94 33.79 6.96
N GLY A 72 3.12 33.01 5.90
CA GLY A 72 4.42 32.68 5.33
C GLY A 72 5.15 33.90 4.77
N ASP A 73 6.46 33.96 5.00
CA ASP A 73 7.34 34.97 4.41
C ASP A 73 7.49 34.82 2.87
N ALA A 74 8.19 35.74 2.23
CA ALA A 74 8.36 35.71 0.77
C ALA A 74 9.00 34.40 0.26
N GLY A 75 9.92 33.81 1.03
CA GLY A 75 10.54 32.52 0.70
C GLY A 75 9.55 31.37 0.76
N THR A 76 8.70 31.36 1.79
CA THR A 76 7.61 30.39 1.95
C THR A 76 6.58 30.51 0.83
N GLN A 77 6.15 31.73 0.48
CA GLN A 77 5.22 31.93 -0.64
C GLN A 77 5.81 31.42 -1.95
N ALA A 78 7.09 31.68 -2.21
CA ALA A 78 7.78 31.16 -3.39
C ALA A 78 7.90 29.62 -3.38
N ALA A 79 8.17 29.03 -2.22
CA ALA A 79 8.24 27.58 -2.06
C ALA A 79 6.89 26.93 -2.33
N LEU A 80 5.78 27.46 -1.81
CA LEU A 80 4.44 26.92 -2.06
C LEU A 80 4.08 26.85 -3.55
N LEU A 81 4.60 27.74 -4.38
CA LEU A 81 4.36 27.77 -5.83
C LEU A 81 5.15 26.73 -6.63
N GLN A 82 6.11 26.03 -6.01
CA GLN A 82 6.85 24.96 -6.69
C GLN A 82 5.93 23.80 -7.06
N SER A 83 6.11 23.21 -8.24
CA SER A 83 5.26 22.13 -8.78
C SER A 83 5.13 20.96 -7.82
N GLU A 84 6.21 20.62 -7.12
CA GLU A 84 6.23 19.60 -6.08
C GLU A 84 5.22 19.87 -4.95
N ASN A 85 5.13 21.12 -4.51
CA ASN A 85 4.25 21.51 -3.40
C ASN A 85 2.78 21.69 -3.83
N GLN A 86 2.45 21.38 -5.09
CA GLN A 86 1.09 21.34 -5.63
C GLN A 86 0.55 19.91 -5.74
N VAL A 87 1.38 18.89 -5.51
CA VAL A 87 0.97 17.48 -5.57
C VAL A 87 0.29 17.09 -4.26
N ARG A 88 -0.94 16.56 -4.34
CA ARG A 88 -1.73 16.13 -3.16
C ARG A 88 -1.52 14.66 -2.74
N TYR A 89 -1.11 13.82 -3.68
CA TYR A 89 -0.79 12.41 -3.45
C TYR A 89 0.66 12.15 -3.85
N TRP A 90 1.51 11.92 -2.86
CA TRP A 90 2.93 11.72 -3.12
C TRP A 90 3.58 10.70 -2.18
N GLY A 91 4.04 9.58 -2.74
CA GLY A 91 4.67 8.52 -1.96
C GLY A 91 6.17 8.72 -1.77
N LYS A 92 6.74 7.93 -0.86
CA LYS A 92 8.18 7.87 -0.56
C LYS A 92 8.85 6.67 -1.22
N HIS A 93 10.06 6.86 -1.76
CA HIS A 93 10.86 5.75 -2.30
C HIS A 93 11.26 4.77 -1.19
N THR A 94 11.15 3.46 -1.43
CA THR A 94 11.18 2.42 -0.38
C THR A 94 12.49 1.61 -0.30
N PHE A 95 13.60 2.08 -0.86
CA PHE A 95 14.89 1.38 -0.82
C PHE A 95 15.96 2.16 -0.03
N PRO A 96 16.96 1.50 0.59
CA PRO A 96 17.89 2.17 1.51
C PRO A 96 18.60 3.40 0.96
N ALA A 97 19.08 3.34 -0.29
CA ALA A 97 19.79 4.46 -0.91
C ALA A 97 18.88 5.64 -1.28
N SER A 98 17.56 5.49 -1.20
CA SER A 98 16.62 6.55 -1.57
C SER A 98 16.59 7.70 -0.57
N ALA A 99 17.04 7.48 0.66
CA ALA A 99 17.13 8.47 1.74
C ALA A 99 18.27 9.48 1.47
N ASN A 100 18.17 10.18 0.34
CA ASN A 100 19.19 11.07 -0.21
C ASN A 100 18.52 12.17 -1.05
N SER A 101 19.01 13.41 -0.93
CA SER A 101 18.48 14.57 -1.66
C SER A 101 18.56 14.46 -3.19
N ALA A 102 19.40 13.58 -3.72
CA ALA A 102 19.49 13.29 -5.16
C ALA A 102 18.20 12.67 -5.72
N TYR A 103 17.40 12.01 -4.88
CA TYR A 103 16.07 11.52 -5.24
C TYR A 103 14.99 12.60 -5.09
N GLY A 104 15.40 13.84 -4.83
CA GLY A 104 14.50 14.97 -4.64
C GLY A 104 13.54 14.73 -3.47
N SER A 105 12.39 15.39 -3.57
CA SER A 105 11.34 15.40 -2.56
C SER A 105 10.85 14.01 -2.10
N THR A 106 10.92 12.98 -2.94
CA THR A 106 10.49 11.60 -2.63
C THR A 106 11.54 10.77 -1.89
N GLY A 107 12.77 11.26 -1.78
CA GLY A 107 13.84 10.69 -0.97
C GLY A 107 14.09 11.39 0.36
N LEU A 108 13.42 12.52 0.60
CA LEU A 108 13.59 13.35 1.79
C LEU A 108 12.64 12.94 2.93
N ASP A 109 12.68 13.73 4.01
CA ASP A 109 11.79 13.57 5.15
C ASP A 109 10.32 13.78 4.74
N ARG A 110 9.44 13.10 5.49
CA ARG A 110 7.99 13.17 5.29
C ARG A 110 7.41 14.57 5.42
N PHE A 111 8.07 15.44 6.18
CA PHE A 111 7.54 16.75 6.57
C PHE A 111 8.39 17.89 5.99
N LYS A 112 7.74 18.99 5.65
CA LYS A 112 8.40 20.26 5.32
C LYS A 112 8.05 21.32 6.36
N THR A 113 9.05 22.09 6.78
CA THR A 113 8.89 23.17 7.75
C THR A 113 9.03 24.52 7.04
N PHE A 114 8.04 25.38 7.23
CA PHE A 114 7.97 26.72 6.65
C PHE A 114 8.13 27.78 7.71
N THR A 115 8.74 28.90 7.33
CA THR A 115 8.85 30.09 8.18
C THR A 115 7.57 30.91 8.04
N ILE A 116 6.95 31.23 9.18
CA ILE A 116 5.76 32.08 9.23
C ILE A 116 6.00 33.27 10.17
N THR A 117 5.16 34.28 10.08
CA THR A 117 5.21 35.43 10.99
C THR A 117 5.02 34.95 12.43
N GLY A 118 6.07 35.10 13.25
CA GLY A 118 6.07 34.70 14.66
C GLY A 118 6.45 33.24 14.94
N GLY A 119 6.96 32.47 13.96
CA GLY A 119 7.45 31.11 14.22
C GLY A 119 7.65 30.24 12.97
N THR A 120 7.45 28.94 13.13
CA THR A 120 7.49 27.96 12.03
C THR A 120 6.22 27.12 12.02
N GLN A 121 5.88 26.57 10.86
CA GLN A 121 4.78 25.62 10.69
C GLN A 121 5.26 24.44 9.86
N THR A 122 5.06 23.24 10.39
CA THR A 122 5.40 22.00 9.70
C THR A 122 4.15 21.40 9.06
N LEU A 123 4.30 20.92 7.83
CA LEU A 123 3.26 20.25 7.05
C LEU A 123 3.75 18.87 6.60
N GLY A 124 2.90 17.86 6.71
CA GLY A 124 3.10 16.54 6.10
C GLY A 124 3.11 16.66 4.58
N PHE A 125 4.26 16.42 3.98
CA PHE A 125 4.51 16.61 2.56
C PHE A 125 4.36 15.31 1.78
N LEU A 126 4.92 14.22 2.28
CA LEU A 126 4.68 12.87 1.74
C LEU A 126 3.38 12.31 2.33
N SER A 127 2.58 11.70 1.45
CA SER A 127 1.29 11.10 1.78
C SER A 127 1.50 9.81 2.58
N ALA A 128 0.69 9.62 3.62
CA ALA A 128 0.56 8.33 4.27
C ALA A 128 -0.38 7.41 3.48
N ILE A 129 -0.27 6.11 3.73
CA ILE A 129 -1.38 5.21 3.44
C ILE A 129 -2.62 5.66 4.23
N GLN A 130 -3.82 5.41 3.71
CA GLN A 130 -5.06 5.76 4.42
C GLN A 130 -5.21 4.88 5.67
N SER A 131 -4.70 5.37 6.80
CA SER A 131 -4.67 4.65 8.08
C SER A 131 -6.06 4.32 8.60
N ARG A 132 -7.10 5.07 8.20
CA ARG A 132 -8.51 4.75 8.54
C ARG A 132 -8.92 3.37 8.06
N LEU A 133 -8.30 2.82 7.03
CA LEU A 133 -8.56 1.45 6.57
C LEU A 133 -8.04 0.37 7.52
N PHE A 134 -7.16 0.72 8.47
CA PHE A 134 -6.47 -0.22 9.36
C PHE A 134 -6.80 0.03 10.85
N MET A 135 -7.16 1.26 11.21
CA MET A 135 -7.31 1.68 12.60
C MET A 135 -8.33 2.81 12.75
N LYS A 136 -9.10 2.78 13.85
CA LYS A 136 -10.19 3.71 14.15
C LYS A 136 -9.71 5.16 14.08
N ASN A 137 -10.52 6.03 13.45
CA ASN A 137 -10.18 7.43 13.19
C ASN A 137 -8.79 7.63 12.57
N GLY A 138 -8.23 6.63 11.89
CA GLY A 138 -6.89 6.70 11.32
C GLY A 138 -5.75 6.81 12.33
N GLY A 139 -6.03 6.58 13.62
CA GLY A 139 -5.07 6.71 14.72
C GLY A 139 -5.04 8.07 15.38
N PHE A 140 -5.83 9.03 14.88
CA PHE A 140 -6.00 10.30 15.57
C PHE A 140 -6.67 10.09 16.94
N GLY A 141 -6.36 10.96 17.90
CA GLY A 141 -6.92 10.95 19.25
C GLY A 141 -6.22 10.03 20.25
N GLY A 142 -5.06 9.46 19.90
CA GLY A 142 -4.17 8.80 20.88
C GLY A 142 -3.45 9.80 21.77
N PHE A 143 -2.71 9.31 22.77
CA PHE A 143 -1.97 10.17 23.72
C PHE A 143 -0.69 10.79 23.14
N ASP A 144 -0.22 10.33 21.98
CA ASP A 144 0.92 10.93 21.29
C ASP A 144 0.51 12.23 20.59
N ALA A 145 1.26 13.32 20.80
CA ALA A 145 0.98 14.63 20.19
C ALA A 145 0.94 14.57 18.64
N ARG A 146 1.69 13.66 18.01
CA ARG A 146 1.70 13.43 16.55
C ARG A 146 0.41 12.78 16.04
N SER A 147 -0.43 12.30 16.94
CA SER A 147 -1.77 11.78 16.66
C SER A 147 -2.88 12.73 17.12
N SER A 148 -2.55 13.99 17.46
CA SER A 148 -3.54 14.98 17.85
C SER A 148 -4.62 15.14 16.78
N LYS A 149 -5.87 15.30 17.23
CA LYS A 149 -7.01 15.62 16.36
C LYS A 149 -6.82 16.96 15.63
N ASP A 150 -5.95 17.83 16.14
CA ASP A 150 -5.62 19.10 15.49
C ASP A 150 -4.83 18.96 14.20
N LEU A 151 -4.25 17.78 13.95
CA LEU A 151 -3.51 17.45 12.73
C LEU A 151 -4.42 16.83 11.65
N MET A 152 -5.71 16.66 11.95
CA MET A 152 -6.71 16.24 10.96
C MET A 152 -6.95 17.35 9.93
N HIS A 153 -7.24 16.95 8.70
CA HIS A 153 -7.76 17.85 7.67
C HIS A 153 -9.20 18.26 8.04
N ASP A 154 -9.62 19.43 7.58
CA ASP A 154 -10.93 20.01 7.90
C ASP A 154 -12.08 19.22 7.24
N ASP A 155 -11.78 18.40 6.22
CA ASP A 155 -12.70 17.44 5.60
C ASP A 155 -12.70 16.05 6.28
N GLU A 156 -11.87 15.85 7.31
CA GLU A 156 -11.85 14.65 8.14
C GLU A 156 -12.72 14.83 9.39
N SER A 157 -13.55 13.83 9.69
CA SER A 157 -14.31 13.80 10.94
C SER A 157 -13.68 12.84 11.95
N PHE A 158 -13.70 13.27 13.23
CA PHE A 158 -13.43 12.39 14.36
C PHE A 158 -14.76 11.90 14.91
N VAL A 159 -15.01 10.60 14.85
CA VAL A 159 -16.26 10.00 15.31
C VAL A 159 -16.03 9.09 16.51
N ASP A 160 -17.12 8.67 17.17
CA ASP A 160 -17.03 7.61 18.17
C ASP A 160 -16.50 6.32 17.51
N GLY A 161 -15.37 5.81 18.03
CA GLY A 161 -14.75 4.59 17.51
C GLY A 161 -15.66 3.36 17.59
N SER A 162 -16.72 3.37 18.43
CA SER A 162 -17.69 2.28 18.50
C SER A 162 -18.54 2.14 17.24
N THR A 163 -18.65 3.22 16.43
CA THR A 163 -19.38 3.23 15.17
C THR A 163 -18.53 2.76 13.99
N ILE A 164 -17.21 2.66 14.16
CA ILE A 164 -16.27 2.22 13.12
C ILE A 164 -16.16 0.70 13.18
N LYS A 165 -16.58 0.03 12.10
CA LYS A 165 -16.55 -1.43 11.99
C LYS A 165 -15.45 -1.88 11.02
N TYR A 166 -14.57 -2.76 11.50
CA TYR A 166 -13.55 -3.39 10.67
C TYR A 166 -13.94 -4.80 10.28
N ARG A 167 -13.64 -5.13 9.03
CA ARG A 167 -13.70 -6.49 8.50
C ARG A 167 -12.31 -6.89 8.04
N THR A 168 -11.87 -8.06 8.48
CA THR A 168 -10.67 -8.70 7.98
C THR A 168 -11.07 -9.67 6.87
N PRO A 169 -10.82 -9.35 5.59
CA PRO A 169 -11.12 -10.28 4.50
C PRO A 169 -10.16 -11.47 4.53
N TYR A 170 -10.67 -12.66 4.18
CA TYR A 170 -9.85 -13.85 3.97
C TYR A 170 -9.88 -14.29 2.52
N LEU A 171 -11.07 -14.39 1.91
CA LEU A 171 -11.22 -14.70 0.49
C LEU A 171 -12.32 -13.83 -0.08
N THR A 172 -11.99 -12.98 -1.04
CA THR A 172 -12.90 -11.95 -1.54
C THR A 172 -13.38 -12.21 -2.96
N TYR A 173 -14.51 -11.64 -3.34
CA TYR A 173 -14.98 -11.67 -4.73
C TYR A 173 -14.01 -11.00 -5.73
N PRO A 174 -13.41 -9.83 -5.43
CA PRO A 174 -12.36 -9.25 -6.27
C PRO A 174 -11.20 -10.22 -6.52
N GLU A 175 -10.67 -10.83 -5.46
CA GLU A 175 -9.62 -11.85 -5.54
C GLU A 175 -10.05 -13.05 -6.38
N THR A 176 -11.27 -13.55 -6.16
CA THR A 176 -11.85 -14.63 -6.96
C THR A 176 -11.89 -14.23 -8.44
N CYS A 177 -12.32 -13.01 -8.77
CA CYS A 177 -12.35 -12.52 -10.14
C CYS A 177 -10.94 -12.48 -10.76
N PHE A 178 -9.93 -12.01 -10.03
CA PHE A 178 -8.56 -12.00 -10.55
C PHE A 178 -7.97 -13.40 -10.72
N MET A 179 -8.26 -14.34 -9.83
CA MET A 179 -7.89 -15.75 -10.02
C MET A 179 -8.57 -16.35 -11.25
N MET A 180 -9.86 -16.08 -11.46
CA MET A 180 -10.60 -16.56 -12.64
C MET A 180 -10.09 -15.90 -13.93
N ALA A 181 -9.71 -14.62 -13.89
CA ALA A 181 -9.07 -13.93 -14.99
C ALA A 181 -7.72 -14.57 -15.35
N GLU A 182 -6.90 -14.90 -14.36
CA GLU A 182 -5.63 -15.60 -14.55
C GLU A 182 -5.85 -16.99 -15.18
N ILE A 183 -6.75 -17.80 -14.62
CA ILE A 183 -7.03 -19.16 -15.13
C ILE A 183 -7.52 -19.09 -16.57
N ALA A 184 -8.45 -18.16 -16.88
CA ALA A 184 -8.92 -17.93 -18.24
C ALA A 184 -7.79 -17.51 -19.18
N GLN A 185 -6.92 -16.58 -18.75
CA GLN A 185 -5.79 -16.09 -19.54
C GLN A 185 -4.76 -17.20 -19.82
N LYS A 186 -4.65 -18.19 -18.93
CA LYS A 186 -3.79 -19.38 -19.09
C LYS A 186 -4.44 -20.52 -19.90
N GLY A 187 -5.61 -20.29 -20.49
CA GLY A 187 -6.31 -21.27 -21.34
C GLY A 187 -7.28 -22.19 -20.61
N GLY A 188 -7.65 -21.87 -19.36
CA GLY A 188 -8.70 -22.59 -18.64
C GLY A 188 -10.09 -22.37 -19.27
N ASN A 189 -10.87 -23.45 -19.35
CA ASN A 189 -12.19 -23.47 -19.99
C ASN A 189 -13.33 -23.61 -18.96
N GLY A 190 -14.57 -23.31 -19.36
CA GLY A 190 -15.76 -23.52 -18.52
C GLY A 190 -15.97 -22.49 -17.41
N LEU A 191 -15.38 -21.29 -17.54
CA LEU A 191 -15.35 -20.27 -16.50
C LEU A 191 -16.49 -19.23 -16.60
N GLY A 192 -17.36 -19.31 -17.60
CA GLY A 192 -18.52 -18.41 -17.78
C GLY A 192 -18.23 -16.98 -18.25
N LYS A 193 -16.98 -16.50 -18.17
CA LYS A 193 -16.51 -15.22 -18.71
C LYS A 193 -15.11 -15.36 -19.32
N SER A 194 -14.76 -14.46 -20.23
CA SER A 194 -13.39 -14.31 -20.73
C SER A 194 -12.44 -13.76 -19.66
N ALA A 195 -11.13 -13.84 -19.91
CA ALA A 195 -10.12 -13.27 -19.01
C ALA A 195 -10.32 -11.76 -18.78
N SER A 196 -10.59 -11.00 -19.85
CA SER A 196 -10.83 -9.55 -19.74
C SER A 196 -12.12 -9.23 -18.99
N GLN A 197 -13.19 -10.01 -19.20
CA GLN A 197 -14.45 -9.84 -18.46
C GLN A 197 -14.29 -10.14 -16.97
N TRP A 198 -13.53 -11.18 -16.61
CA TRP A 198 -13.19 -11.46 -15.21
C TRP A 198 -12.31 -10.36 -14.60
N PHE A 199 -11.33 -9.87 -15.36
CA PHE A 199 -10.47 -8.76 -14.94
C PHE A 199 -11.28 -7.50 -14.59
N TYR A 200 -12.14 -7.04 -15.50
CA TYR A 200 -12.96 -5.84 -15.26
C TYR A 200 -13.98 -6.04 -14.14
N ALA A 201 -14.53 -7.25 -13.99
CA ALA A 201 -15.36 -7.60 -12.84
C ALA A 201 -14.58 -7.49 -11.52
N GLY A 202 -13.32 -7.93 -11.49
CA GLY A 202 -12.43 -7.80 -10.33
C GLY A 202 -12.08 -6.36 -10.00
N VAL A 203 -11.82 -5.52 -11.01
CA VAL A 203 -11.57 -4.08 -10.83
C VAL A 203 -12.79 -3.38 -10.21
N GLN A 204 -13.98 -3.60 -10.77
CA GLN A 204 -15.24 -3.06 -10.25
C GLN A 204 -15.49 -3.54 -8.81
N ALA A 205 -15.40 -4.85 -8.59
CA ALA A 205 -15.62 -5.45 -7.27
C ALA A 205 -14.65 -4.89 -6.22
N SER A 206 -13.37 -4.73 -6.58
CA SER A 206 -12.35 -4.19 -5.69
C SER A 206 -12.66 -2.74 -5.32
N PHE A 207 -13.04 -1.92 -6.30
CA PHE A 207 -13.47 -0.55 -6.03
C PHE A 207 -14.67 -0.51 -5.06
N ASP A 208 -15.70 -1.31 -5.29
CA ASP A 208 -16.90 -1.34 -4.45
C ASP A 208 -16.59 -1.82 -3.02
N GLU A 209 -15.68 -2.79 -2.87
CA GLU A 209 -15.23 -3.27 -1.57
C GLU A 209 -14.47 -2.19 -0.80
N TYR A 210 -13.51 -1.51 -1.45
CA TYR A 210 -12.76 -0.42 -0.82
C TYR A 210 -13.63 0.79 -0.54
N LYS A 211 -14.59 1.13 -1.40
CA LYS A 211 -15.56 2.21 -1.16
C LYS A 211 -16.40 1.91 0.09
N THR A 212 -16.92 0.70 0.21
CA THR A 212 -17.69 0.26 1.38
C THR A 212 -16.84 0.34 2.65
N ALA A 213 -15.60 -0.16 2.60
CA ALA A 213 -14.68 -0.07 3.73
C ALA A 213 -14.35 1.39 4.11
N ALA A 214 -14.13 2.25 3.12
CA ALA A 214 -13.80 3.66 3.29
C ALA A 214 -14.98 4.44 3.93
N ILE A 215 -16.21 4.18 3.50
CA ILE A 215 -17.42 4.74 4.12
C ILE A 215 -17.52 4.31 5.58
N ASN A 216 -17.39 3.01 5.86
CA ASN A 216 -17.48 2.47 7.23
C ASN A 216 -16.36 3.00 8.15
N ALA A 217 -15.21 3.38 7.57
CA ALA A 217 -14.07 3.94 8.28
C ALA A 217 -14.06 5.49 8.34
N ASN A 218 -15.10 6.15 7.82
CA ASN A 218 -15.19 7.62 7.71
C ASN A 218 -13.97 8.24 7.00
N VAL A 219 -13.54 7.63 5.89
CA VAL A 219 -12.60 8.27 4.97
C VAL A 219 -13.29 9.47 4.30
N PRO A 220 -12.66 10.65 4.24
CA PRO A 220 -13.25 11.86 3.65
C PRO A 220 -13.80 11.63 2.25
N ASN A 221 -15.02 12.15 2.01
CA ASN A 221 -15.68 12.15 0.71
C ASN A 221 -15.90 10.76 0.06
N ALA A 222 -15.69 9.64 0.78
CA ALA A 222 -15.67 8.31 0.20
C ALA A 222 -16.99 7.91 -0.52
N ALA A 223 -18.13 8.34 0.03
CA ALA A 223 -19.46 8.06 -0.54
C ALA A 223 -19.64 8.67 -1.95
N ASN A 224 -18.98 9.80 -2.23
CA ASN A 224 -19.13 10.55 -3.48
C ASN A 224 -18.15 10.13 -4.58
N ILE A 225 -17.15 9.30 -4.25
CA ILE A 225 -16.23 8.78 -5.25
C ILE A 225 -16.96 7.73 -6.10
N ALA A 226 -16.88 7.90 -7.42
CA ALA A 226 -17.41 6.96 -8.40
C ALA A 226 -16.26 6.32 -9.19
N ILE A 227 -16.45 5.08 -9.64
CA ILE A 227 -15.45 4.41 -10.47
C ILE A 227 -15.31 5.08 -11.85
N GLY A 228 -16.39 5.69 -12.33
CA GLY A 228 -16.42 6.35 -13.64
C GLY A 228 -16.05 5.40 -14.78
N ASN A 229 -15.26 5.89 -15.73
CA ASN A 229 -14.79 5.12 -16.87
C ASN A 229 -13.60 4.20 -16.54
N PHE A 230 -13.04 4.24 -15.33
CA PHE A 230 -11.85 3.46 -14.95
C PHE A 230 -12.02 1.96 -15.22
N ALA A 231 -13.23 1.43 -14.97
CA ALA A 231 -13.59 0.04 -15.24
C ALA A 231 -13.49 -0.36 -16.73
N THR A 232 -13.31 0.59 -17.64
CA THR A 232 -13.26 0.37 -19.08
C THR A 232 -12.03 0.99 -19.74
N SER A 233 -11.48 2.07 -19.19
CA SER A 233 -10.29 2.75 -19.71
C SER A 233 -8.99 2.08 -19.29
N LEU A 234 -9.01 1.23 -18.26
CA LEU A 234 -7.84 0.48 -17.84
C LEU A 234 -7.49 -0.61 -18.89
N PRO A 235 -6.29 -0.57 -19.50
CA PRO A 235 -5.91 -1.54 -20.52
C PRO A 235 -5.79 -2.97 -19.96
N PHE A 236 -6.43 -3.93 -20.63
CA PHE A 236 -6.20 -5.34 -20.37
C PHE A 236 -4.99 -5.85 -21.16
N LEU A 237 -3.89 -6.13 -20.47
CA LEU A 237 -2.62 -6.59 -21.04
C LEU A 237 -2.32 -8.05 -20.70
N GLY A 238 -3.36 -8.84 -20.43
CA GLY A 238 -3.21 -10.22 -19.94
C GLY A 238 -2.69 -10.27 -18.50
N LEU A 239 -1.83 -11.26 -18.22
CA LEU A 239 -1.33 -11.54 -16.86
C LEU A 239 -0.74 -10.33 -16.13
N PRO A 240 0.12 -9.48 -16.74
CA PRO A 240 0.67 -8.30 -16.06
C PRO A 240 -0.40 -7.34 -15.52
N SER A 241 -1.46 -7.07 -16.30
CA SER A 241 -2.56 -6.20 -15.85
C SER A 241 -3.38 -6.85 -14.74
N ILE A 242 -3.66 -8.16 -14.84
CA ILE A 242 -4.39 -8.93 -13.81
C ILE A 242 -3.64 -8.85 -12.48
N TYR A 243 -2.34 -9.14 -12.48
CA TYR A 243 -1.54 -9.12 -11.25
C TYR A 243 -1.31 -7.71 -10.70
N SER A 244 -1.25 -6.69 -11.55
CA SER A 244 -1.13 -5.29 -11.11
C SER A 244 -2.38 -4.85 -10.34
N GLN A 245 -3.57 -5.23 -10.82
CA GLN A 245 -4.83 -4.89 -10.18
C GLN A 245 -5.12 -5.77 -8.96
N ALA A 246 -4.68 -7.03 -8.97
CA ALA A 246 -4.69 -7.89 -7.78
C ALA A 246 -3.76 -7.34 -6.68
N TRP A 247 -2.57 -6.84 -7.03
CA TRP A 247 -1.67 -6.16 -6.09
C TRP A 247 -2.34 -4.97 -5.40
N VAL A 248 -3.04 -4.11 -6.17
CA VAL A 248 -3.82 -3.00 -5.60
C VAL A 248 -4.92 -3.51 -4.68
N ASN A 249 -5.60 -4.60 -5.06
CA ASN A 249 -6.63 -5.21 -4.22
C ASN A 249 -6.09 -5.68 -2.86
N TYR A 250 -4.88 -6.24 -2.83
CA TYR A 250 -4.26 -6.80 -1.62
C TYR A 250 -3.61 -5.77 -0.69
N LEU A 251 -3.87 -4.46 -0.83
CA LEU A 251 -3.33 -3.46 0.10
C LEU A 251 -3.59 -3.80 1.58
N ARG A 252 -4.77 -4.37 1.89
CA ARG A 252 -5.14 -4.80 3.26
C ARG A 252 -4.84 -6.28 3.56
N GLN A 253 -4.21 -6.99 2.63
CA GLN A 253 -3.86 -8.41 2.72
C GLN A 253 -2.38 -8.61 2.31
N PRO A 254 -1.41 -8.08 3.08
CA PRO A 254 -0.01 -8.08 2.69
C PRO A 254 0.58 -9.49 2.49
N GLU A 255 0.10 -10.47 3.26
CA GLU A 255 0.52 -11.87 3.09
C GLU A 255 0.13 -12.42 1.72
N GLU A 256 -1.10 -12.17 1.26
CA GLU A 256 -1.55 -12.58 -0.08
C GLU A 256 -0.82 -11.80 -1.18
N SER A 257 -0.56 -10.51 -0.97
CA SER A 257 0.26 -9.72 -1.90
C SER A 257 1.68 -10.30 -2.04
N TRP A 258 2.33 -10.67 -0.93
CA TRP A 258 3.68 -11.24 -0.95
C TRP A 258 3.68 -12.65 -1.54
N ALA A 259 2.67 -13.46 -1.23
CA ALA A 259 2.52 -14.79 -1.80
C ALA A 259 2.28 -14.74 -3.31
N MET A 260 1.40 -13.84 -3.77
CA MET A 260 1.17 -13.58 -5.19
C MET A 260 2.46 -13.14 -5.88
N TRP A 261 3.17 -12.16 -5.34
CA TRP A 261 4.45 -11.70 -5.91
C TRP A 261 5.46 -12.84 -6.03
N LYS A 262 5.55 -13.71 -5.02
CA LYS A 262 6.43 -14.87 -5.10
C LYS A 262 6.07 -15.82 -6.24
N ARG A 263 4.78 -16.12 -6.39
CA ARG A 263 4.24 -17.05 -7.40
C ARG A 263 4.29 -16.51 -8.83
N THR A 264 4.15 -15.19 -9.01
CA THR A 264 3.97 -14.59 -10.35
C THR A 264 5.14 -13.74 -10.81
N GLY A 265 5.96 -13.24 -9.87
CA GLY A 265 6.98 -12.23 -10.14
C GLY A 265 6.42 -10.81 -10.34
N TYR A 266 5.11 -10.60 -10.14
CA TYR A 266 4.45 -9.29 -10.32
C TYR A 266 3.97 -8.69 -8.98
N PRO A 267 4.06 -7.35 -8.81
CA PRO A 267 4.65 -6.41 -9.75
C PRO A 267 6.16 -6.61 -9.90
N GLN A 268 6.69 -6.37 -11.11
CA GLN A 268 8.11 -6.57 -11.40
C GLN A 268 8.94 -5.43 -10.82
N PHE A 269 10.22 -5.70 -10.55
CA PHE A 269 11.15 -4.67 -10.10
C PHE A 269 11.72 -3.87 -11.28
N THR A 270 11.87 -2.56 -11.08
CA THR A 270 12.55 -1.65 -12.01
C THR A 270 13.59 -0.83 -11.25
N ASP A 271 14.67 -0.47 -11.93
CA ASP A 271 15.74 0.31 -11.34
C ASP A 271 15.34 1.79 -11.26
N VAL A 272 15.27 2.28 -10.02
CA VAL A 272 15.09 3.70 -9.70
C VAL A 272 16.43 4.28 -9.28
N ARG A 273 16.82 5.41 -9.88
CA ARG A 273 18.05 6.16 -9.62
C ARG A 273 17.74 7.66 -9.60
N PRO A 274 18.63 8.53 -9.10
CA PRO A 274 18.39 9.98 -9.11
C PRO A 274 17.97 10.48 -10.50
N GLY A 275 16.81 11.13 -10.58
CA GLY A 275 16.23 11.65 -11.83
C GLY A 275 15.64 10.61 -12.78
N ASN A 276 15.60 9.32 -12.43
CA ASN A 276 15.04 8.26 -13.26
C ASN A 276 14.23 7.25 -12.42
N ASN A 277 12.92 7.23 -12.64
CA ASN A 277 11.98 6.35 -11.93
C ASN A 277 11.74 5.00 -12.64
N GLY A 278 12.53 4.66 -13.66
CA GLY A 278 12.35 3.46 -14.45
C GLY A 278 10.97 3.42 -15.11
N LEU A 279 10.23 2.33 -14.87
CA LEU A 279 8.89 2.11 -15.41
C LEU A 279 7.74 2.54 -14.47
N ILE A 280 8.06 3.10 -13.30
CA ILE A 280 7.05 3.54 -12.33
C ILE A 280 6.35 4.79 -12.85
N GLY A 281 5.02 4.77 -12.86
CA GLY A 281 4.19 5.89 -13.29
C GLY A 281 4.11 6.11 -14.81
N THR A 282 4.79 5.27 -15.62
CA THR A 282 4.81 5.39 -17.09
C THR A 282 4.01 4.29 -17.80
N SER A 283 3.46 3.34 -17.05
CA SER A 283 2.73 2.17 -17.55
C SER A 283 1.42 1.93 -16.79
N SER A 284 0.52 1.15 -17.39
CA SER A 284 -0.67 0.55 -16.75
C SER A 284 -0.38 -0.79 -16.07
N VAL A 285 0.88 -1.23 -16.11
CA VAL A 285 1.44 -2.33 -15.30
C VAL A 285 2.16 -1.74 -14.09
N ALA A 286 1.92 -2.32 -12.91
CA ALA A 286 2.58 -1.92 -11.69
C ALA A 286 4.04 -2.39 -11.68
N TYR A 287 4.91 -1.59 -11.07
CA TYR A 287 6.31 -1.91 -10.83
C TYR A 287 6.69 -1.59 -9.39
N LEU A 288 7.60 -2.38 -8.83
CA LEU A 288 8.27 -2.12 -7.56
C LEU A 288 9.66 -1.55 -7.82
N GLU A 289 10.23 -0.89 -6.81
CA GLU A 289 11.57 -0.33 -6.86
C GLU A 289 12.60 -1.39 -6.51
N SER A 290 13.60 -1.61 -7.37
CA SER A 290 14.73 -2.47 -7.04
C SER A 290 15.33 -2.05 -5.69
N VAL A 291 15.54 -3.04 -4.80
CA VAL A 291 16.11 -2.76 -3.48
C VAL A 291 17.59 -2.40 -3.66
N TYR A 292 17.92 -1.12 -3.74
CA TYR A 292 19.28 -0.65 -4.00
C TYR A 292 19.95 -0.11 -2.73
N ASP A 293 21.18 -0.57 -2.46
CA ASP A 293 21.97 -0.17 -1.27
C ASP A 293 22.94 0.98 -1.53
N GLY A 294 23.00 1.50 -2.76
CA GLY A 294 23.95 2.53 -3.19
C GLY A 294 25.13 1.97 -3.99
N SER A 295 25.28 0.64 -4.05
CA SER A 295 26.31 -0.04 -4.84
C SER A 295 25.71 -1.09 -5.78
N GLN A 296 24.74 -1.88 -5.32
CA GLN A 296 24.14 -2.97 -6.09
C GLN A 296 22.65 -3.16 -5.77
N ASN A 297 21.93 -3.81 -6.69
CA ASN A 297 20.58 -4.27 -6.43
C ASN A 297 20.63 -5.52 -5.53
N LEU A 298 19.89 -5.47 -4.43
CA LEU A 298 19.69 -6.55 -3.48
C LEU A 298 18.50 -7.41 -3.89
N LEU A 299 18.54 -8.67 -3.48
CA LEU A 299 17.40 -9.58 -3.61
C LEU A 299 16.41 -9.35 -2.46
N ALA A 300 15.15 -9.11 -2.83
CA ALA A 300 14.06 -9.04 -1.86
C ALA A 300 13.86 -10.41 -1.17
N PRO A 301 13.65 -10.44 0.16
CA PRO A 301 13.35 -11.67 0.89
C PRO A 301 12.13 -12.42 0.33
N ARG A 302 12.24 -13.75 0.25
CA ARG A 302 11.20 -14.67 -0.27
C ARG A 302 10.66 -15.62 0.81
N ARG A 303 11.33 -15.69 1.97
CA ARG A 303 10.85 -16.39 3.16
C ARG A 303 11.41 -15.80 4.44
N SER A 304 10.71 -16.02 5.54
CA SER A 304 11.26 -15.76 6.87
C SER A 304 12.42 -16.69 7.18
N ALA A 305 13.34 -16.21 8.01
CA ALA A 305 14.37 -17.03 8.61
C ALA A 305 13.69 -18.02 9.58
N LEU A 306 14.08 -19.30 9.53
CA LEU A 306 13.59 -20.29 10.50
C LEU A 306 14.62 -20.35 11.62
N THR A 307 14.39 -19.64 12.72
CA THR A 307 15.32 -19.58 13.84
C THR A 307 14.86 -20.50 14.97
N LEU A 308 15.74 -21.40 15.43
CA LEU A 308 15.55 -22.07 16.71
C LEU A 308 16.06 -21.15 17.82
N SER A 309 15.18 -20.73 18.72
CA SER A 309 15.59 -19.92 19.86
C SER A 309 16.47 -20.73 20.81
N THR A 310 17.48 -20.08 21.37
CA THR A 310 18.41 -20.70 22.34
C THR A 310 17.61 -21.30 23.50
N GLY A 311 17.79 -22.60 23.74
CA GLY A 311 17.08 -23.34 24.80
C GLY A 311 15.80 -24.05 24.36
N SER A 312 15.29 -23.81 23.14
CA SER A 312 14.09 -24.46 22.59
C SER A 312 14.41 -25.72 21.76
N ASN A 313 15.33 -26.55 22.26
CA ASN A 313 16.02 -27.57 21.47
C ASN A 313 15.24 -28.88 21.29
N LEU A 314 14.01 -28.98 21.83
CA LEU A 314 13.21 -30.21 21.83
C LEU A 314 12.94 -30.76 20.43
N ASN A 315 12.90 -29.89 19.41
CA ASN A 315 12.62 -30.26 18.01
C ASN A 315 13.82 -30.07 17.08
N SER A 316 15.04 -29.95 17.61
CA SER A 316 16.26 -29.61 16.85
C SER A 316 16.60 -30.62 15.75
N ALA A 317 16.42 -31.93 16.02
CA ALA A 317 16.67 -32.98 15.05
C ALA A 317 15.71 -32.90 13.84
N ASN A 318 14.40 -32.76 14.09
CA ASN A 318 13.40 -32.61 13.03
C ASN A 318 13.58 -31.31 12.25
N TYR A 319 13.90 -30.21 12.93
CA TYR A 319 14.22 -28.93 12.28
C TYR A 319 15.40 -29.07 11.31
N SER A 320 16.46 -29.77 11.75
CA SER A 320 17.67 -29.97 10.94
C SER A 320 17.38 -30.88 9.75
N ALA A 321 16.66 -31.99 9.98
CA ALA A 321 16.23 -32.91 8.92
C ALA A 321 15.32 -32.23 7.89
N ALA A 322 14.34 -31.45 8.32
CA ALA A 322 13.44 -30.71 7.43
C ALA A 322 14.20 -29.68 6.59
N THR A 323 15.11 -28.93 7.21
CA THR A 323 15.93 -27.92 6.50
C THR A 323 16.81 -28.59 5.45
N GLN A 324 17.53 -29.66 5.81
CA GLN A 324 18.38 -30.39 4.87
C GLN A 324 17.57 -31.05 3.75
N ALA A 325 16.37 -31.56 4.05
CA ALA A 325 15.47 -32.11 3.04
C ALA A 325 15.01 -31.05 2.03
N MET A 326 14.73 -29.81 2.47
CA MET A 326 14.36 -28.72 1.57
C MET A 326 15.55 -28.28 0.70
N ILE A 327 16.73 -28.11 1.29
CA ILE A 327 17.97 -27.76 0.57
C ILE A 327 18.32 -28.83 -0.47
N GLY A 328 18.22 -30.10 -0.10
CA GLY A 328 18.52 -31.23 -0.99
C GLY A 328 17.51 -31.43 -2.11
N LYS A 329 16.26 -30.98 -1.95
CA LYS A 329 15.21 -31.08 -2.97
C LYS A 329 15.29 -29.97 -4.03
N ASP A 330 15.62 -28.76 -3.61
CA ASP A 330 15.67 -27.60 -4.50
C ASP A 330 16.84 -26.69 -4.11
N PRO A 331 17.90 -26.59 -4.94
CA PRO A 331 19.01 -25.67 -4.70
C PRO A 331 18.58 -24.21 -4.57
N ALA A 332 17.44 -23.82 -5.14
CA ALA A 332 16.90 -22.47 -5.01
C ALA A 332 16.39 -22.16 -3.59
N TYR A 333 16.19 -23.16 -2.72
CA TYR A 333 15.84 -22.97 -1.31
C TYR A 333 16.92 -22.25 -0.49
N GLY A 334 18.15 -22.23 -1.03
CA GLY A 334 19.31 -21.59 -0.41
C GLY A 334 20.16 -22.56 0.39
N ILE A 335 21.12 -22.03 1.14
CA ILE A 335 22.16 -22.85 1.80
C ILE A 335 21.87 -23.12 3.28
N SER A 336 20.89 -22.44 3.86
CA SER A 336 20.53 -22.61 5.27
C SER A 336 19.11 -22.17 5.58
N ALA A 337 18.60 -22.57 6.74
CA ALA A 337 17.32 -22.08 7.27
C ALA A 337 17.26 -20.55 7.46
N GLN A 338 18.41 -19.86 7.58
CA GLN A 338 18.47 -18.40 7.72
C GLN A 338 18.53 -17.66 6.38
N ASP A 339 18.64 -18.37 5.25
CA ASP A 339 18.72 -17.75 3.92
C ASP A 339 17.34 -17.24 3.46
N THR A 340 16.99 -16.01 3.85
CA THR A 340 15.69 -15.40 3.57
C THR A 340 15.42 -15.15 2.09
N LYS A 341 16.45 -15.24 1.23
CA LYS A 341 16.34 -15.04 -0.22
C LYS A 341 15.96 -16.35 -0.94
N GLY A 342 16.06 -17.48 -0.25
CA GLY A 342 15.73 -18.80 -0.78
C GLY A 342 14.24 -18.96 -1.10
N ARG A 343 13.96 -19.72 -2.15
CA ARG A 343 12.60 -19.99 -2.66
C ARG A 343 11.99 -21.19 -1.95
N ILE A 344 10.70 -21.08 -1.62
CA ILE A 344 9.90 -22.19 -1.08
C ILE A 344 9.31 -23.03 -2.22
N TRP A 345 8.79 -24.22 -1.94
CA TRP A 345 8.42 -25.22 -2.95
C TRP A 345 7.54 -24.70 -4.10
N TRP A 346 6.55 -23.83 -3.84
CA TRP A 346 5.67 -23.27 -4.88
C TRP A 346 6.18 -21.97 -5.50
N ASP A 347 7.24 -21.39 -4.95
CA ASP A 347 7.90 -20.18 -5.44
C ASP A 347 8.89 -20.54 -6.54
N GLN A 348 8.34 -20.98 -7.67
CA GLN A 348 9.10 -21.43 -8.83
C GLN A 348 9.33 -20.29 -9.83
N LYS A 349 10.40 -20.41 -10.63
CA LYS A 349 10.76 -19.40 -11.64
C LYS A 349 9.86 -19.45 -12.87
#